data_AF-A0A2U1NRV2-F1
#
_entry.id   AF-A0A2U1NRV2-F1
#
_cell.length_a   1.000
_cell.length_b   1.000
_cell.length_c   1.000
_cell.angle_alpha   90.00
_cell.angle_beta   90.00
_cell.angle_gamma   90.00
#
_symmetry.space_group_name_H-M   'P 1'
#
loop_
_entity.id
_entity.type
_entity.pdbx_description
1 polymer ?
#
loop_
_entity_poly.entity_id
_entity_poly.type
_entity_poly.pdbx_seq_one_letter_code
_entity_poly.pdbx_strand_id
1 'polypeptide(L)'
;MRDFSCFGENGVQIADASSSSGATLTSPSHTTTNKNAQNLVTCVYQCKLHNSSCFIITITWTKTLMGQGLYVEIDDSSNQSHCKLEIKPMLFIKKRGYKALEMGSNSINFFWDLSCAKFGSSPEPIESFYFAISCDQEFNNWCL
;
A
#
# COMPACT_ATOMS: atom_id res chain seq x y z
N MET A 1 -30.82 -17.20 1.68
CA MET A 1 -30.86 -15.80 1.18
C MET A 1 -31.17 -14.91 2.37
N ARG A 2 -30.17 -14.21 2.87
CA ARG A 2 -30.30 -13.24 3.96
C ARG A 2 -29.08 -12.32 3.90
N ASP A 3 -29.36 -11.04 3.75
CA ASP A 3 -28.41 -9.96 3.52
C ASP A 3 -27.59 -9.65 4.78
N PHE A 4 -26.29 -9.46 4.63
CA PHE A 4 -25.41 -8.93 5.67
C PHE A 4 -25.11 -7.46 5.35
N SER A 5 -26.01 -6.59 5.79
CA SER A 5 -25.76 -5.15 5.90
C SER A 5 -24.93 -4.89 7.15
N CYS A 6 -23.62 -4.64 6.98
CA CYS A 6 -22.75 -4.17 8.04
C CYS A 6 -22.99 -2.67 8.29
N PHE A 7 -23.77 -2.35 9.32
CA PHE A 7 -23.71 -1.04 9.97
C PHE A 7 -22.48 -1.01 10.88
N GLY A 8 -21.43 -0.33 10.42
CA GLY A 8 -20.28 0.04 11.24
C GLY A 8 -20.48 1.47 11.75
N GLU A 9 -21.27 1.64 12.82
CA GLU A 9 -21.30 2.89 13.58
C GLU A 9 -20.39 2.73 14.80
N ASN A 10 -19.24 3.42 14.75
CA ASN A 10 -18.44 3.98 15.85
C ASN A 10 -17.04 4.30 15.31
N GLY A 11 -16.93 5.37 14.51
CA GLY A 11 -15.65 5.96 14.14
C GLY A 11 -15.26 7.04 15.15
N VAL A 12 -14.14 6.85 15.84
CA VAL A 12 -13.50 7.88 16.68
C VAL A 12 -13.16 9.09 15.81
N GLN A 13 -13.67 10.27 16.17
CA GLN A 13 -13.33 11.54 15.56
C GLN A 13 -11.96 12.01 16.06
N ILE A 14 -11.05 12.32 15.13
CA ILE A 14 -9.91 13.20 15.40
C ILE A 14 -9.99 14.33 14.38
N ALA A 15 -10.31 15.52 14.85
CA ALA A 15 -10.22 16.76 14.08
C ALA A 15 -8.80 17.33 14.20
N ASP A 16 -8.24 17.83 13.10
CA ASP A 16 -7.92 19.25 12.93
C ASP A 16 -7.07 19.47 11.66
N ALA A 17 -7.56 20.33 10.78
CA ALA A 17 -6.76 21.23 9.95
C ALA A 17 -7.72 22.24 9.29
N SER A 18 -7.95 23.36 10.00
CA SER A 18 -8.58 24.54 9.42
C SER A 18 -7.76 25.03 8.22
N SER A 19 -8.42 25.22 7.09
CA SER A 19 -8.00 26.23 6.11
C SER A 19 -9.23 26.99 5.64
N SER A 20 -9.19 28.29 5.86
CA SER A 20 -10.22 29.25 5.53
C SER A 20 -10.31 29.45 4.03
N SER A 21 -11.52 29.40 3.49
CA SER A 21 -11.91 30.16 2.29
C SER A 21 -13.43 30.31 2.33
N GLY A 22 -13.88 31.53 2.60
CA GLY A 22 -15.29 31.88 2.63
C GLY A 22 -15.88 31.97 1.23
N ALA A 23 -17.13 31.55 1.09
CA ALA A 23 -18.20 32.29 0.42
C ALA A 23 -19.52 31.56 0.63
N THR A 24 -20.46 32.23 1.28
CA THR A 24 -21.86 31.82 1.40
C THR A 24 -22.67 32.39 0.23
N LEU A 25 -23.56 31.56 -0.32
CA LEU A 25 -24.92 31.84 -0.83
C LEU A 25 -25.23 31.62 -2.33
N THR A 26 -26.28 30.80 -2.51
CA THR A 26 -27.28 30.70 -3.61
C THR A 26 -27.04 29.78 -4.82
N SER A 27 -27.54 28.52 -4.74
CA SER A 27 -28.46 27.89 -5.72
C SER A 27 -28.71 26.40 -5.37
N PRO A 28 -29.94 25.84 -5.56
CA PRO A 28 -30.25 24.45 -5.22
C PRO A 28 -30.11 23.54 -6.45
N SER A 29 -28.93 23.00 -6.73
CA SER A 29 -28.78 21.83 -7.61
C SER A 29 -27.35 21.30 -7.60
N HIS A 30 -27.24 19.98 -7.47
CA HIS A 30 -26.03 19.18 -7.28
C HIS A 30 -25.48 19.20 -5.84
N THR A 31 -25.97 18.25 -5.04
CA THR A 31 -25.13 17.61 -4.02
C THR A 31 -23.94 16.98 -4.73
N THR A 32 -22.88 17.77 -4.96
CA THR A 32 -21.55 17.20 -5.14
C THR A 32 -21.25 16.53 -3.81
N THR A 33 -21.50 15.22 -3.72
CA THR A 33 -20.93 14.41 -2.67
C THR A 33 -19.44 14.71 -2.69
N ASN A 34 -18.96 15.47 -1.70
CA ASN A 34 -17.54 15.64 -1.44
C ASN A 34 -17.04 14.24 -1.08
N LYS A 35 -16.75 13.45 -2.11
CA LYS A 35 -16.11 12.15 -1.98
C LYS A 35 -14.75 12.47 -1.41
N ASN A 36 -14.62 12.29 -0.11
CA ASN A 36 -13.37 12.50 0.60
C ASN A 36 -12.32 11.69 -0.15
N ALA A 37 -11.39 12.38 -0.83
CA ALA A 37 -10.43 11.72 -1.69
C ALA A 37 -9.49 10.93 -0.76
N GLN A 38 -9.67 9.61 -0.72
CA GLN A 38 -8.75 8.75 0.03
C GLN A 38 -7.37 8.92 -0.59
N ASN A 39 -6.40 9.36 0.22
CA ASN A 39 -5.04 9.58 -0.23
C ASN A 39 -4.11 8.41 0.15
N LEU A 40 -4.62 7.43 0.89
CA LEU A 40 -3.87 6.29 1.40
C LEU A 40 -4.77 5.04 1.36
N VAL A 41 -4.21 3.93 0.89
CA VAL A 41 -4.80 2.59 1.01
C VAL A 41 -3.70 1.67 1.52
N THR A 42 -3.95 0.99 2.63
CA THR A 42 -3.00 0.05 3.23
C THR A 42 -3.63 -1.34 3.27
N CYS A 43 -2.89 -2.32 2.74
CA CYS A 43 -3.24 -3.73 2.74
C CYS A 43 -2.19 -4.49 3.58
N VAL A 44 -2.65 -5.33 4.50
CA VAL A 44 -1.79 -6.13 5.37
C VAL A 44 -1.99 -7.60 5.04
N TYR A 45 -0.90 -8.30 4.74
CA TYR A 45 -0.90 -9.71 4.39
C TYR A 45 -0.05 -10.49 5.37
N GLN A 46 -0.55 -11.64 5.80
CA GLN A 46 0.22 -12.59 6.58
C GLN A 46 0.71 -13.71 5.66
N CYS A 47 2.02 -13.87 5.57
CA CYS A 47 2.67 -14.94 4.80
C CYS A 47 3.33 -15.92 5.76
N LYS A 48 3.10 -17.22 5.56
CA LYS A 48 3.76 -18.29 6.32
C LYS A 48 4.66 -19.08 5.38
N LEU A 49 5.95 -19.13 5.70
CA LEU A 49 6.90 -20.00 5.00
C LEU A 49 6.98 -21.37 5.67
N HIS A 50 7.46 -22.36 4.91
CA HIS A 50 7.52 -23.77 5.31
C HIS A 50 8.28 -24.03 6.62
N ASN A 51 9.24 -23.16 6.98
CA ASN A 51 10.11 -23.34 8.16
C ASN A 51 9.68 -22.47 9.37
N SER A 52 8.38 -22.27 9.56
CA SER A 52 7.77 -21.57 10.71
C SER A 52 7.99 -20.06 10.81
N SER A 53 8.70 -19.44 9.87
CA SER A 53 8.77 -17.98 9.77
C SER A 53 7.44 -17.43 9.26
N CYS A 54 6.88 -16.48 10.00
CA CYS A 54 5.68 -15.75 9.62
C CYS A 54 6.06 -14.30 9.36
N PHE A 55 5.72 -13.81 8.16
CA PHE A 55 5.95 -12.44 7.77
C PHE A 55 4.65 -11.68 7.70
N ILE A 56 4.66 -10.45 8.21
CA ILE A 56 3.61 -9.48 7.97
C ILE A 56 4.11 -8.55 6.87
N ILE A 57 3.38 -8.52 5.77
CA ILE A 57 3.67 -7.67 4.61
C ILE A 57 2.64 -6.55 4.61
N THR A 58 3.08 -5.33 4.84
CA THR A 58 2.25 -4.14 4.80
C THR A 58 2.53 -3.39 3.50
N ILE A 59 1.52 -3.26 2.65
CA ILE A 59 1.58 -2.54 1.36
C ILE A 59 0.72 -1.29 1.48
N THR A 60 1.31 -0.13 1.28
CA THR A 60 0.63 1.16 1.33
C THR A 60 0.75 1.89 -0.01
N TRP A 61 -0.38 2.10 -0.66
CA TRP A 61 -0.53 2.97 -1.82
C TRP A 61 -0.85 4.38 -1.37
N THR A 62 -0.15 5.36 -1.94
CA THR A 62 -0.34 6.77 -1.59
C THR A 62 -0.69 7.59 -2.81
N LYS A 63 -1.51 8.63 -2.60
CA LYS A 63 -1.87 9.63 -3.60
C LYS A 63 -1.53 11.00 -3.08
N THR A 64 -0.75 11.72 -3.86
CA THR A 64 -0.32 13.09 -3.59
C THR A 64 -0.55 13.96 -4.81
N LEU A 65 -0.41 15.27 -4.66
CA LEU A 65 -0.42 16.20 -5.81
C LEU A 65 0.67 15.88 -6.84
N MET A 66 1.75 15.21 -6.43
CA MET A 66 2.88 14.86 -7.29
C MET A 66 2.67 13.54 -8.05
N GLY A 67 1.71 12.71 -7.62
CA GLY A 67 1.43 11.41 -8.23
C GLY A 67 1.16 10.32 -7.19
N GLN A 68 1.32 9.07 -7.64
CA GLN A 68 1.05 7.85 -6.86
C GLN A 68 2.34 7.22 -6.35
N GLY A 69 2.35 6.84 -5.08
CA GLY A 69 3.47 6.17 -4.44
C GLY A 69 3.10 4.78 -3.96
N LEU A 70 4.12 3.96 -3.73
CA LEU A 70 4.02 2.63 -3.13
C LEU A 70 5.05 2.51 -2.00
N TYR A 71 4.62 2.12 -0.83
CA TYR A 71 5.47 1.77 0.30
C TYR A 71 5.19 0.33 0.71
N VAL A 72 6.24 -0.45 0.94
CA VAL A 72 6.13 -1.83 1.39
C VAL A 72 7.06 -2.06 2.56
N GLU A 73 6.51 -2.64 3.61
CA GLU A 73 7.21 -3.02 4.84
C GLU A 73 6.98 -4.50 5.10
N ILE A 74 8.05 -5.19 5.47
CA ILE A 74 8.02 -6.60 5.82
C ILE A 74 8.62 -6.76 7.22
N ASP A 75 7.80 -7.28 8.10
CA ASP A 75 8.12 -7.57 9.49
C ASP A 75 8.14 -9.09 9.70
N ASP A 76 9.10 -9.58 10.49
CA ASP A 76 9.06 -10.94 11.04
C ASP A 76 8.14 -10.99 12.27
N SER A 77 7.75 -12.19 12.67
CA SER A 77 7.04 -12.55 13.91
C SER A 77 7.62 -11.91 15.19
N SER A 78 8.88 -11.49 15.18
CA SER A 78 9.53 -10.73 16.26
C SER A 78 9.27 -9.21 16.23
N ASN A 79 8.50 -8.69 15.27
CA ASN A 79 8.18 -7.27 15.04
C ASN A 79 9.39 -6.34 14.89
N GLN A 80 10.54 -6.88 14.47
CA GLN A 80 11.65 -6.05 14.01
C GLN A 80 11.45 -5.82 12.50
N SER A 81 11.37 -4.55 12.08
CA SER A 81 11.19 -4.23 10.66
C SER A 81 12.48 -4.55 9.91
N HIS A 82 12.49 -5.62 9.14
CA HIS A 82 13.72 -6.10 8.50
C HIS A 82 13.89 -5.58 7.07
N CYS A 83 12.81 -5.12 6.41
CA CYS A 83 12.88 -4.84 4.98
C CYS A 83 11.85 -3.78 4.54
N LYS A 84 12.32 -2.73 3.84
CA LYS A 84 11.49 -1.60 3.36
C LYS A 84 11.75 -1.26 1.89
N LEU A 85 10.69 -1.10 1.13
CA LEU A 85 10.70 -0.56 -0.24
C LEU A 85 9.83 0.68 -0.31
N GLU A 86 10.37 1.76 -0.86
CA GLU A 86 9.62 2.99 -1.12
C GLU A 86 9.79 3.39 -2.59
N ILE A 87 8.67 3.52 -3.29
CA ILE A 87 8.55 4.10 -4.61
C ILE A 87 7.81 5.41 -4.44
N LYS A 88 8.55 6.52 -4.46
CA LYS A 88 7.97 7.85 -4.24
C LYS A 88 7.10 8.29 -5.43
N PRO A 89 6.12 9.17 -5.19
CA PRO A 89 5.19 9.66 -6.20
C PRO A 89 5.75 10.61 -7.26
N MET A 90 7.08 10.80 -7.37
CA MET A 90 7.68 11.82 -8.24
C MET A 90 7.86 11.40 -9.72
N LEU A 91 7.78 12.39 -10.61
CA LEU A 91 7.82 12.25 -12.08
C LEU A 91 9.08 11.58 -12.67
N PHE A 92 10.18 11.49 -11.92
CA PHE A 92 11.47 10.98 -12.40
C PHE A 92 11.90 9.64 -11.79
N ILE A 93 10.99 8.95 -11.10
CA ILE A 93 11.30 7.66 -10.47
C ILE A 93 11.15 6.51 -11.46
N LYS A 94 11.98 5.49 -11.26
CA LYS A 94 11.88 4.19 -11.94
C LYS A 94 10.54 3.54 -11.59
N LYS A 95 9.53 3.81 -12.42
CA LYS A 95 8.21 3.17 -12.35
C LYS A 95 8.28 1.66 -12.59
N ARG A 96 9.38 1.15 -13.17
CA ARG A 96 9.70 -0.27 -13.27
C ARG A 96 11.01 -0.55 -12.57
N GLY A 97 11.10 -1.66 -11.85
CA GLY A 97 12.34 -2.02 -11.21
C GLY A 97 12.33 -3.34 -10.48
N TYR A 98 13.48 -3.56 -9.85
CA TYR A 98 13.81 -4.70 -9.03
C TYR A 98 14.59 -4.20 -7.82
N LYS A 99 14.36 -4.81 -6.66
CA LYS A 99 15.15 -4.57 -5.45
C LYS A 99 15.26 -5.89 -4.70
N ALA A 100 16.48 -6.31 -4.39
CA ALA A 100 16.74 -7.38 -3.43
C ALA A 100 17.08 -6.76 -2.08
N LEU A 101 16.65 -7.42 -1.00
CA LEU A 101 16.99 -7.09 0.37
C LEU A 101 17.20 -8.37 1.15
N GLU A 102 18.27 -8.43 1.93
CA GLU A 102 18.57 -9.56 2.80
C GLU A 102 17.84 -9.41 4.13
N MET A 103 17.19 -10.49 4.56
CA MET A 103 16.49 -10.60 5.84
C MET A 103 16.88 -11.91 6.53
N GLY A 104 17.90 -11.83 7.38
CA GLY A 104 18.47 -13.01 8.02
C GLY A 104 19.13 -13.94 6.99
N SER A 105 18.64 -15.18 6.88
CA SER A 105 19.09 -16.18 5.89
C SER A 105 18.26 -16.20 4.60
N ASN A 106 17.29 -15.28 4.49
CA ASN A 106 16.37 -15.24 3.36
C ASN A 106 16.65 -13.97 2.55
N SER A 107 16.62 -14.08 1.23
CA SER A 107 16.60 -12.90 0.36
C SER A 107 15.16 -12.61 -0.05
N ILE A 108 14.76 -11.35 0.08
CA ILE A 108 13.47 -10.85 -0.39
C ILE A 108 13.69 -10.03 -1.64
N ASN A 109 12.99 -10.41 -2.69
CA ASN A 109 13.07 -9.77 -3.99
C ASN A 109 11.73 -9.09 -4.31
N PHE A 110 11.81 -7.80 -4.63
CA PHE A 110 10.69 -7.00 -5.08
C PHE A 110 10.81 -6.76 -6.58
N PHE A 111 9.70 -6.93 -7.28
CA PHE A 111 9.58 -6.61 -8.70
C PHE A 111 8.37 -5.72 -8.89
N TRP A 112 8.53 -4.65 -9.66
CA TRP A 112 7.42 -3.74 -9.93
C TRP A 112 7.46 -3.21 -11.35
N ASP A 113 6.28 -3.02 -11.91
CA ASP A 113 6.06 -2.21 -13.11
C ASP A 113 4.76 -1.43 -12.94
N LEU A 114 4.91 -0.14 -12.66
CA LEU A 114 3.85 0.86 -12.54
C LEU A 114 3.88 1.84 -13.71
N SER A 115 4.64 1.55 -14.77
CA SER A 115 4.84 2.49 -15.89
C SER A 115 3.55 2.78 -16.66
N CYS A 116 2.70 1.76 -16.80
CA CYS A 116 1.40 1.82 -17.48
C CYS A 116 0.20 1.78 -16.52
N ALA A 117 0.44 1.85 -15.21
CA ALA A 117 -0.61 1.71 -14.21
C ALA A 117 -1.68 2.79 -14.37
N LYS A 118 -2.95 2.40 -14.38
CA LYS A 118 -4.07 3.34 -14.42
C LYS A 118 -4.75 3.40 -13.06
N PHE A 119 -5.10 4.62 -12.65
CA PHE A 119 -5.63 4.91 -11.32
C PHE A 119 -7.00 5.59 -11.45
N GLY A 120 -7.89 5.29 -10.50
CA GLY A 120 -9.17 5.98 -10.38
C GLY A 120 -9.12 7.11 -9.34
N SER A 121 -10.18 7.20 -8.54
CA SER A 121 -10.22 8.11 -7.40
C SER A 121 -9.29 7.67 -6.25
N SER A 122 -9.08 6.36 -6.09
CA SER A 122 -8.23 5.71 -5.08
C SER A 122 -6.73 5.84 -5.41
N PRO A 123 -5.83 5.76 -4.41
CA PRO A 123 -4.38 5.67 -4.61
C PRO A 123 -3.93 4.34 -5.26
N GLU A 124 -4.70 3.26 -5.08
CA GLU A 124 -4.36 1.95 -5.64
C GLU A 124 -4.61 1.88 -7.16
N PRO A 125 -3.73 1.24 -7.95
CA PRO A 125 -3.95 1.04 -9.37
C PRO A 125 -5.10 0.07 -9.65
N ILE A 126 -5.86 0.34 -10.72
CA ILE A 126 -6.99 -0.47 -11.16
C ILE A 126 -6.55 -1.50 -12.21
N GLU A 127 -5.65 -1.10 -13.11
CA GLU A 127 -5.22 -1.92 -14.23
C GLU A 127 -3.79 -1.58 -14.69
N SER A 128 -3.25 -2.46 -15.54
CA SER A 128 -1.96 -2.26 -16.23
C SER A 128 -0.76 -2.04 -15.29
N PHE A 129 -0.76 -2.73 -14.15
CA PHE A 129 0.33 -2.71 -13.19
C PHE A 129 0.79 -4.13 -12.84
N TYR A 130 2.02 -4.23 -12.35
CA TYR A 130 2.59 -5.46 -11.80
C TYR A 130 3.34 -5.15 -10.52
N PHE A 131 3.10 -5.93 -9.48
CA PHE A 131 3.88 -5.91 -8.25
C PHE A 131 3.99 -7.35 -7.72
N ALA A 132 5.20 -7.78 -7.42
CA ALA A 132 5.46 -9.11 -6.89
C ALA A 132 6.56 -9.09 -5.84
N ILE A 133 6.41 -9.98 -4.88
CA ILE A 133 7.39 -10.26 -3.83
C ILE A 133 7.73 -11.74 -3.96
N SER A 134 9.02 -12.07 -4.06
CA SER A 134 9.51 -13.43 -3.88
C SER A 134 10.46 -13.50 -2.69
N CYS A 135 10.53 -14.67 -2.08
CA CYS A 135 11.44 -14.95 -0.98
C CYS A 135 12.24 -16.19 -1.34
N ASP A 136 13.54 -16.04 -1.51
CA ASP A 136 14.43 -17.16 -1.73
C ASP A 136 15.05 -17.53 -0.39
N GLN A 137 14.94 -18.80 -0.03
CA GLN A 137 15.61 -19.37 1.13
C GLN A 137 16.90 -20.00 0.65
N GLU A 138 18.05 -19.56 1.17
CA GLU A 138 19.29 -20.32 0.97
C GLU A 138 19.14 -21.69 1.64
N PHE A 139 19.03 -22.75 0.83
CA PHE A 139 19.17 -24.12 1.30
C PHE A 139 20.66 -24.41 1.55
N ASN A 140 21.22 -23.83 2.61
CA ASN A 140 22.55 -24.22 3.10
C ASN A 140 22.43 -25.56 3.85
N ASN A 141 22.31 -26.66 3.10
CA ASN A 141 22.60 -28.02 3.57
C ASN A 141 22.87 -28.95 2.38
N TRP A 142 24.09 -28.88 1.86
CA TRP A 142 24.76 -30.02 1.22
C TRP A 142 26.18 -30.12 1.77
N CYS A 143 26.29 -30.59 3.01
CA CYS A 143 27.45 -31.34 3.45
C CYS A 143 27.05 -32.82 3.43
N LEU A 144 27.48 -33.55 2.40
CA LEU A 144 27.86 -34.98 2.44
C LEU A 144 28.69 -35.29 1.18
#